data_AF-A0A933ITK3-F1
#
_entry.id   AF-A0A933ITK3-F1
#
_cell.length_a   1.000
_cell.length_b   1.000
_cell.length_c   1.000
_cell.angle_alpha   90.00
_cell.angle_beta   90.00
_cell.angle_gamma   90.00
#
_symmetry.space_group_name_H-M   'P 1'
#
loop_
_entity.id
_entity.type
_entity.pdbx_description
1 polymer ?
#
loop_
_entity_poly.entity_id
_entity_poly.type
_entity_poly.pdbx_seq_one_letter_code
_entity_poly.pdbx_strand_id
1 'polypeptide(L)'
;MRIDKTTSQQAELLKQMKTADTERAQEQQSHERAEKPSGARESVEISSRAQEMKSARDALEAQPDVRAEKVEQVKSRIEQGTYQVNGSQIAEKIIRDSLFNFMA
;
A
#
# COMPACT_ATOMS: atom_id res chain seq x y z
N MET A 1 46.27 -5.64 68.69
CA MET A 1 45.24 -4.83 68.01
C MET A 1 45.95 -3.88 67.06
N ARG A 2 45.62 -3.89 65.75
CA ARG A 2 46.07 -2.99 64.63
C ARG A 2 46.78 -3.70 63.46
N ILE A 3 46.09 -4.50 62.64
CA ILE A 3 46.47 -4.72 61.22
C ILE A 3 45.28 -5.20 60.36
N ASP A 4 44.20 -4.40 60.24
CA ASP A 4 43.04 -4.79 59.41
C ASP A 4 42.50 -3.69 58.48
N LYS A 5 43.14 -2.52 58.37
CA LYS A 5 42.59 -1.36 57.61
C LYS A 5 43.26 -1.03 56.27
N THR A 6 44.19 -1.85 55.78
CA THR A 6 44.88 -1.60 54.50
C THR A 6 44.33 -2.44 53.36
N THR A 7 43.70 -3.59 53.62
CA THR A 7 43.16 -4.48 52.58
C THR A 7 41.90 -3.91 51.93
N SER A 8 41.07 -3.18 52.67
CA SER A 8 39.83 -2.57 52.15
C SER A 8 40.08 -1.41 51.20
N GLN A 9 41.10 -0.59 51.43
CA GLN A 9 41.42 0.56 50.55
C GLN A 9 41.93 0.12 49.17
N GLN A 10 42.58 -1.04 49.09
CA GLN A 10 43.09 -1.60 47.83
C GLN A 10 41.96 -2.13 46.93
N ALA A 11 40.90 -2.68 47.54
CA ALA A 11 39.73 -3.19 46.81
C ALA A 11 38.89 -2.09 46.16
N GLU A 12 38.88 -0.89 46.74
CA GLU A 12 38.10 0.25 46.25
C GLU A 12 38.77 0.95 45.06
N LEU A 13 40.11 0.97 45.03
CA LEU A 13 40.91 1.51 43.92
C LEU A 13 40.73 0.68 42.63
N LEU A 14 40.65 -0.66 42.76
CA LEU A 14 40.43 -1.58 41.64
C LEU A 14 39.03 -1.47 41.03
N LYS A 15 38.04 -0.94 41.77
CA LYS A 15 36.67 -0.74 41.28
C LYS A 15 36.53 0.52 40.44
N GLN A 16 37.28 1.58 40.77
CA GLN A 16 37.27 2.85 40.01
C GLN A 16 38.00 2.75 38.66
N MET A 17 39.02 1.89 38.54
CA MET A 17 39.73 1.71 37.27
C MET A 17 38.89 0.98 36.21
N LYS A 18 38.00 0.05 36.61
CA LYS A 18 37.16 -0.72 35.67
C LYS A 18 35.98 0.08 35.08
N THR A 19 35.52 1.12 35.76
CA THR A 19 34.38 1.94 35.29
C THR A 19 34.80 2.96 34.23
N ALA A 20 36.05 3.44 34.25
CA ALA A 20 36.56 4.41 33.27
C ALA A 20 36.75 3.84 31.85
N ASP A 21 37.06 2.54 31.72
CA ASP A 21 37.21 1.89 30.42
C ASP A 21 35.86 1.52 29.77
N THR A 22 34.80 1.37 30.57
CA THR A 22 33.47 0.99 30.09
C THR A 22 32.72 2.20 29.49
N GLU A 23 32.97 3.41 29.99
CA GLU A 23 32.34 4.64 29.50
C GLU A 23 32.97 5.14 28.19
N ARG A 24 34.29 4.97 28.01
CA ARG A 24 34.99 5.34 26.76
C ARG A 24 34.69 4.41 25.57
N ALA A 25 34.30 3.17 25.82
CA ALA A 25 33.94 2.20 24.78
C ALA A 25 32.52 2.42 24.22
N GLN A 26 31.62 3.11 24.94
CA GLN A 26 30.24 3.34 24.50
C GLN A 26 30.06 4.62 23.68
N GLU A 27 30.97 5.60 23.77
CA GLU A 27 30.90 6.84 22.98
C GLU A 27 31.55 6.74 21.60
N GLN A 28 32.41 5.76 21.34
CA GLN A 28 33.11 5.60 20.06
C GLN A 28 32.40 4.65 19.07
N GLN A 29 31.44 3.83 19.52
CA GLN A 29 30.74 2.88 18.65
C GLN A 29 29.46 3.48 17.99
N SER A 30 29.03 4.67 18.43
CA SER A 30 27.83 5.35 17.90
C SER A 30 28.10 6.23 16.68
N HIS A 31 29.36 6.49 16.31
CA HIS A 31 29.72 7.42 15.24
C HIS A 31 30.17 6.78 13.91
N GLU A 32 30.18 5.45 13.78
CA GLU A 32 30.70 4.79 12.56
C GLU A 32 29.72 3.85 11.85
N ARG A 33 28.43 3.86 12.24
CA ARG A 33 27.40 3.01 11.61
C ARG A 33 26.27 3.79 10.93
N ALA A 34 26.57 4.96 10.39
CA ALA A 34 25.55 5.83 9.80
C ALA A 34 25.83 6.30 8.37
N GLU A 35 26.60 5.57 7.54
CA GLU A 35 26.67 5.90 6.11
C GLU A 35 26.61 4.65 5.22
N LYS A 36 25.42 4.07 5.17
CA LYS A 36 24.92 3.45 3.93
C LYS A 36 23.50 3.97 3.69
N PRO A 37 23.30 5.00 2.85
CA PRO A 37 22.01 5.16 2.24
C PRO A 37 21.81 3.96 1.30
N SER A 38 21.03 3.01 1.82
CA SER A 38 20.15 2.11 1.07
C SER A 38 19.88 2.63 -0.33
N GLY A 39 20.09 1.76 -1.33
CA GLY A 39 19.91 2.05 -2.74
C GLY A 39 18.73 2.96 -3.01
N ALA A 40 18.97 3.96 -3.87
CA ALA A 40 17.99 4.91 -4.34
C ALA A 40 16.67 4.17 -4.62
N ARG A 41 15.72 4.29 -3.68
CA ARG A 41 14.33 3.95 -3.95
C ARG A 41 13.87 5.05 -4.86
N GLU A 42 13.89 4.76 -6.14
CA GLU A 42 13.21 5.55 -7.17
C GLU A 42 11.77 5.77 -6.67
N SER A 43 11.49 6.99 -6.23
CA SER A 43 10.18 7.36 -5.72
C SER A 43 9.27 7.54 -6.94
N VAL A 44 8.39 6.57 -7.17
CA VAL A 44 7.40 6.66 -8.24
C VAL A 44 6.31 7.62 -7.79
N GLU A 45 6.40 8.88 -8.23
CA GLU A 45 5.30 9.84 -8.08
C GLU A 45 4.22 9.53 -9.13
N ILE A 46 3.19 8.83 -8.70
CA ILE A 46 1.99 8.60 -9.53
C ILE A 46 1.26 9.94 -9.65
N SER A 47 1.04 10.40 -10.88
CA SER A 47 0.27 11.63 -11.11
C SER A 47 -1.15 11.49 -10.57
N SER A 48 -1.74 12.60 -10.10
CA SER A 48 -3.14 12.64 -9.64
C SER A 48 -4.10 12.03 -10.66
N ARG A 49 -3.88 12.33 -11.94
CA ARG A 49 -4.65 11.78 -13.06
C ARG A 49 -4.55 10.26 -13.17
N ALA A 50 -3.37 9.69 -12.95
CA ALA A 50 -3.18 8.24 -13.00
C ALA A 50 -3.90 7.55 -11.81
N GLN A 51 -3.90 8.17 -10.63
CA GLN A 51 -4.62 7.66 -9.47
C GLN A 51 -6.14 7.71 -9.65
N GLU A 52 -6.66 8.78 -10.25
CA GLU A 52 -8.07 8.88 -10.64
C GLU A 52 -8.46 7.81 -11.65
N MET A 53 -7.63 7.60 -12.70
CA MET A 53 -7.87 6.57 -13.70
C MET A 53 -7.86 5.16 -13.10
N LYS A 54 -6.95 4.88 -12.17
CA LYS A 54 -6.92 3.61 -11.44
C LYS A 54 -8.20 3.41 -10.65
N SER A 55 -8.60 4.41 -9.86
CA SER A 55 -9.83 4.33 -9.05
C SER A 55 -11.08 4.12 -9.92
N ALA A 56 -11.13 4.76 -11.09
CA ALA A 56 -12.23 4.56 -12.04
C ALA A 56 -12.24 3.15 -12.66
N ARG A 57 -11.07 2.57 -12.97
CA ARG A 57 -10.96 1.18 -13.45
C ARG A 57 -11.37 0.19 -12.37
N ASP A 58 -10.85 0.36 -11.16
CA ASP A 58 -11.17 -0.49 -10.01
C ASP A 58 -12.68 -0.49 -9.73
N ALA A 59 -13.35 0.67 -9.86
CA ALA A 59 -14.80 0.78 -9.69
C ALA A 59 -15.60 0.08 -10.80
N LEU A 60 -15.09 0.10 -12.04
CA LEU A 60 -15.71 -0.62 -13.17
C LEU A 60 -15.55 -2.14 -13.01
N GLU A 61 -14.38 -2.60 -12.57
CA GLU A 61 -14.10 -4.02 -12.34
C GLU A 61 -14.84 -4.59 -11.12
N ALA A 62 -15.09 -3.76 -10.10
CA ALA A 62 -15.87 -4.16 -8.93
C ALA A 62 -17.37 -4.34 -9.24
N GLN A 63 -17.85 -3.85 -10.39
CA GLN A 63 -19.24 -3.99 -10.77
C GLN A 63 -19.50 -5.40 -11.31
N PRO A 64 -20.61 -6.06 -10.91
CA PRO A 64 -20.92 -7.39 -11.41
C PRO A 64 -21.16 -7.38 -12.93
N ASP A 65 -20.61 -8.38 -13.61
CA ASP A 65 -20.82 -8.62 -15.05
C ASP A 65 -22.31 -8.69 -15.41
N VAL A 66 -23.11 -9.27 -14.50
CA VAL A 66 -24.55 -9.44 -14.68
C VAL A 66 -25.31 -8.59 -13.68
N ARG A 67 -26.11 -7.64 -14.19
CA ARG A 67 -27.08 -6.89 -13.39
C ARG A 67 -28.37 -7.68 -13.22
N ALA A 68 -28.40 -8.56 -12.22
CA ALA A 68 -29.51 -9.48 -11.96
C ALA A 68 -30.87 -8.78 -11.88
N GLU A 69 -30.96 -7.65 -11.17
CA GLU A 69 -32.19 -6.84 -11.05
C GLU A 69 -32.77 -6.43 -12.41
N LYS A 70 -31.91 -5.94 -13.31
CA LYS A 70 -32.33 -5.52 -14.66
C LYS A 70 -32.82 -6.71 -15.49
N VAL A 71 -32.17 -7.86 -15.34
CA VAL A 71 -32.57 -9.09 -16.03
C VAL A 71 -33.94 -9.54 -15.55
N GLU A 72 -34.17 -9.54 -14.24
CA GLU A 72 -35.45 -9.92 -13.64
C GLU A 72 -36.59 -8.98 -14.06
N GLN A 73 -36.35 -7.67 -14.04
CA GLN A 73 -37.32 -6.68 -14.51
C GLN A 73 -37.71 -6.90 -15.98
N VAL A 74 -36.74 -7.17 -16.86
CA VAL A 74 -37.02 -7.42 -18.27
C VAL A 74 -37.76 -8.74 -18.46
N LYS A 75 -37.37 -9.81 -17.75
CA LYS A 75 -38.09 -11.10 -17.75
C LYS A 75 -39.55 -10.93 -17.35
N SER A 76 -39.81 -10.23 -16.25
CA SER A 76 -41.17 -9.96 -15.78
C SER A 76 -42.01 -9.22 -16.84
N ARG A 77 -41.44 -8.21 -17.50
CA ARG A 77 -42.12 -7.48 -18.59
C ARG A 77 -42.42 -8.37 -19.80
N ILE A 78 -41.54 -9.32 -20.11
CA ILE A 78 -41.76 -10.29 -21.19
C ILE A 78 -42.91 -11.23 -20.81
N GLU A 79 -42.90 -11.78 -19.59
CA GLU A 79 -43.97 -12.67 -19.08
C GLU A 79 -45.33 -11.99 -19.05
N GLN A 80 -45.37 -10.71 -18.68
CA GLN A 80 -46.58 -9.88 -18.68
C GLN A 80 -47.02 -9.45 -20.09
N GLY A 81 -46.24 -9.74 -21.13
CA GLY A 81 -46.52 -9.30 -22.50
C GLY A 81 -46.39 -7.80 -22.74
N THR A 82 -45.83 -7.04 -21.79
CA THR A 82 -45.65 -5.58 -21.86
C THR A 82 -44.27 -5.17 -22.40
N TYR A 83 -43.43 -6.15 -22.74
CA TYR A 83 -42.16 -5.90 -23.40
C TYR A 83 -42.34 -5.69 -24.90
N GLN A 84 -42.21 -4.44 -25.34
CA GLN A 84 -42.34 -4.08 -26.75
C GLN A 84 -40.97 -3.90 -27.40
N VAL A 85 -40.74 -4.67 -28.46
CA VAL A 85 -39.50 -4.60 -29.25
C VAL A 85 -39.63 -3.46 -30.26
N ASN A 86 -38.77 -2.44 -30.15
CA ASN A 86 -38.74 -1.32 -31.08
C ASN A 86 -37.64 -1.56 -32.14
N GLY A 87 -38.07 -1.79 -33.40
CA GLY A 87 -37.15 -2.04 -34.52
C GLY A 87 -36.19 -0.90 -34.82
N SER A 88 -36.62 0.35 -34.64
CA SER A 88 -35.76 1.53 -34.83
C SER A 88 -34.64 1.58 -33.80
N GLN A 89 -34.94 1.25 -32.54
CA GLN A 89 -33.92 1.17 -31.48
C GLN A 89 -32.90 0.05 -31.76
N ILE A 90 -33.33 -1.08 -32.31
CA ILE A 90 -32.43 -2.17 -32.72
C ILE A 90 -31.50 -1.69 -33.83
N ALA A 91 -32.06 -1.11 -34.90
CA ALA A 91 -31.27 -0.62 -36.03
C ALA A 91 -30.26 0.45 -35.58
N GLU A 92 -30.66 1.39 -34.71
CA GLU A 92 -29.75 2.39 -34.14
C GLU A 92 -28.59 1.73 -33.38
N LYS A 93 -28.87 0.71 -32.56
CA LYS A 93 -27.82 0.00 -31.81
C LYS A 93 -26.86 -0.75 -32.73
N ILE A 94 -27.35 -1.41 -33.77
CA ILE A 94 -26.51 -2.11 -34.76
C ILE A 94 -25.57 -1.13 -35.47
N ILE A 95 -26.10 -0.01 -35.96
CA ILE A 95 -25.30 1.02 -36.66
C ILE A 95 -24.27 1.59 -35.70
N ARG A 96 -24.69 1.95 -34.48
CA ARG A 96 -23.80 2.52 -33.46
C ARG A 96 -22.65 1.57 -33.11
N ASP A 97 -22.95 0.30 -32.87
CA ASP A 97 -21.95 -0.72 -32.56
C ASP A 97 -20.98 -0.93 -33.72
N SER A 98 -21.50 -1.00 -34.95
CA SER A 98 -20.69 -1.14 -36.16
C SER A 98 -19.74 0.06 -36.37
N LEU A 99 -20.20 1.27 -36.04
CA LEU A 99 -19.37 2.48 -36.10
C LEU A 99 -18.28 2.47 -35.02
N PHE A 100 -18.60 2.10 -33.79
CA PHE A 100 -17.61 2.02 -32.71
C PHE A 100 -16.56 0.93 -32.98
N ASN A 101 -16.97 -0.24 -33.47
CA ASN A 101 -16.05 -1.33 -33.76
C ASN A 101 -15.14 -1.07 -34.98
N PHE A 102 -15.56 -0.23 -35.92
CA PHE A 102 -14.71 0.20 -37.04
C PHE A 102 -13.65 1.24 -36.64
N MET A 103 -13.91 2.02 -35.59
CA MET A 103 -13.02 3.10 -35.13
C MET A 103 -12.14 2.71 -33.93
N ALA A 104 -12.23 1.48 -33.46
CA ALA A 104 -11.42 0.91 -32.37
C ALA A 104 -10.35 -0.03 -32.94
#